data_AF-A0A3D4VDP1-F1
#
_entry.id   AF-A0A3D4VDP1-F1
#
_cell.length_a   1.000
_cell.length_b   1.000
_cell.length_c   1.000
_cell.angle_alpha   90.00
_cell.angle_beta   90.00
_cell.angle_gamma   90.00
#
_symmetry.space_group_name_H-M   'P 1'
#
loop_
_entity.id
_entity.type
_entity.pdbx_description
1 polymer ?
#
loop_
_entity_poly.entity_id
_entity_poly.type
_entity_poly.pdbx_seq_one_letter_code
_entity_poly.pdbx_strand_id
1 'polypeptide(L)'
;MGAGPVVAAAQRPAAQRPAPSVALPAAPAELLGAFRDDYGSSYRVSATLFEHLPRAKYHIVSWHPVERYLIARNDTNNVADKALWTRIDWMPFDNMAPYTWGFCLTAYRAATEQDARNTPPADRQAPRTGCNGFPFTRMQHATSDSARHWSR
;
A
#
# COMPACT_ATOMS: atom_id res chain seq x y z
N MET A 1 -2.50 -65.99 -43.35
CA MET A 1 -2.98 -65.55 -42.01
C MET A 1 -1.72 -65.28 -41.18
N GLY A 2 -1.16 -64.09 -41.01
CA GLY A 2 -1.64 -62.72 -41.08
C GLY A 2 -1.36 -62.03 -39.73
N ALA A 3 -0.11 -61.67 -39.44
CA ALA A 3 0.25 -60.91 -38.23
C ALA A 3 1.40 -59.94 -38.54
N GLY A 4 1.06 -58.68 -38.79
CA GLY A 4 2.03 -57.57 -38.88
C GLY A 4 2.25 -56.95 -37.50
N PRO A 5 3.42 -56.33 -37.24
CA PRO A 5 3.70 -55.71 -35.95
C PRO A 5 2.98 -54.36 -35.87
N VAL A 6 2.28 -54.15 -34.76
CA VAL A 6 1.73 -52.84 -34.38
C VAL A 6 2.87 -51.98 -33.83
N VAL A 7 3.29 -50.98 -34.61
CA VAL A 7 4.15 -49.89 -34.15
C VAL A 7 3.33 -48.95 -33.27
N ALA A 8 3.67 -48.88 -31.98
CA ALA A 8 3.09 -47.93 -31.05
C ALA A 8 3.59 -46.52 -31.39
N ALA A 9 2.66 -45.64 -31.78
CA ALA A 9 2.95 -44.22 -31.96
C ALA A 9 3.19 -43.57 -30.59
N ALA A 10 4.40 -43.09 -30.34
CA ALA A 10 4.73 -42.28 -29.18
C ALA A 10 3.99 -40.93 -29.26
N GLN A 11 3.13 -40.65 -28.28
CA GLN A 11 2.45 -39.37 -28.14
C GLN A 11 3.46 -38.31 -27.68
N ARG A 12 3.57 -37.20 -28.42
CA ARG A 12 4.39 -36.04 -28.03
C ARG A 12 3.74 -35.38 -26.80
N PRO A 13 4.49 -34.96 -25.76
CA PRO A 13 3.91 -34.25 -24.65
C PRO A 13 3.40 -32.89 -25.13
N ALA A 14 2.16 -32.55 -24.74
CA ALA A 14 1.60 -31.23 -24.97
C ALA A 14 2.45 -30.18 -24.23
N ALA A 15 2.83 -29.11 -24.93
CA ALA A 15 3.49 -27.96 -24.32
C ALA A 15 2.56 -27.39 -23.23
N GLN A 16 3.01 -27.45 -21.99
CA GLN A 16 2.30 -26.89 -20.85
C GLN A 16 2.27 -25.35 -21.00
N ARG A 17 1.08 -24.75 -20.98
CA ARG A 17 0.94 -23.28 -20.93
C ARG A 17 1.64 -22.78 -19.66
N PRO A 18 2.42 -21.69 -19.72
CA PRO A 18 2.93 -21.07 -18.52
C PRO A 18 1.76 -20.67 -17.60
N ALA A 19 1.91 -20.93 -16.30
CA ALA A 19 0.94 -20.50 -15.29
C ALA A 19 0.74 -18.98 -15.37
N PRO A 20 -0.46 -18.46 -15.05
CA PRO A 20 -0.67 -17.02 -14.98
C PRO A 20 0.31 -16.43 -13.97
N SER A 21 1.18 -15.53 -14.44
CA SER A 21 2.04 -14.73 -13.58
C SER A 21 1.12 -13.92 -12.68
N VAL A 22 1.14 -14.20 -11.37
CA VAL A 22 0.34 -13.45 -10.39
C VAL A 22 0.88 -12.02 -10.39
N ALA A 23 0.16 -11.11 -11.05
CA ALA A 23 0.48 -9.69 -10.99
C ALA A 23 0.44 -9.25 -9.52
N LEU A 24 1.48 -8.53 -9.07
CA LEU A 24 1.50 -7.94 -7.74
C LEU A 24 0.22 -7.09 -7.55
N PRO A 25 -0.37 -7.08 -6.35
CA PRO A 25 -1.56 -6.26 -6.09
C PRO A 25 -1.25 -4.79 -6.41
N ALA A 26 -2.08 -4.19 -7.26
CA ALA A 26 -1.94 -2.79 -7.64
C ALA A 26 -2.35 -1.86 -6.49
N ALA A 27 -1.77 -0.66 -6.47
CA ALA A 27 -2.18 0.40 -5.56
C ALA A 27 -3.65 0.81 -5.82
N PRO A 28 -4.50 0.91 -4.79
CA PRO A 28 -5.86 1.42 -4.94
C PRO A 28 -5.85 2.86 -5.48
N ALA A 29 -6.62 3.13 -6.53
CA ALA A 29 -6.57 4.40 -7.26
C ALA A 29 -7.00 5.59 -6.39
N GLU A 30 -7.93 5.36 -5.46
CA GLU A 30 -8.44 6.35 -4.51
C GLU A 30 -7.37 6.84 -3.52
N LEU A 31 -6.30 6.07 -3.31
CA LEU A 31 -5.20 6.45 -2.44
C LEU A 31 -4.10 7.21 -3.17
N LEU A 32 -4.18 7.33 -4.50
CA LEU A 32 -3.16 7.99 -5.30
C LEU A 32 -3.49 9.47 -5.51
N GLY A 33 -2.45 10.30 -5.49
CA GLY A 33 -2.55 11.73 -5.76
C GLY A 33 -2.00 12.61 -4.64
N ALA A 34 -2.46 13.85 -4.62
CA ALA A 34 -2.12 14.83 -3.60
C ALA A 34 -3.26 14.97 -2.59
N PHE A 35 -2.91 15.04 -1.30
CA PHE A 35 -3.86 15.07 -0.21
C PHE A 35 -3.50 16.12 0.83
N ARG A 36 -4.50 16.51 1.63
CA ARG A 36 -4.31 17.16 2.92
C ARG A 36 -4.93 16.31 4.01
N ASP A 37 -4.31 16.34 5.18
CA ASP A 37 -4.93 15.77 6.37
C ASP A 37 -5.74 16.79 7.18
N ASP A 38 -6.44 16.30 8.19
CA ASP A 38 -7.18 17.05 9.18
C ASP A 38 -6.31 17.82 10.19
N TYR A 39 -4.99 17.66 10.13
CA TYR A 39 -4.01 18.42 10.90
C TYR A 39 -3.31 19.51 10.07
N GLY A 40 -3.70 19.68 8.79
CA GLY A 40 -3.15 20.68 7.88
C GLY A 40 -1.87 20.26 7.15
N SER A 41 -1.39 19.03 7.34
CA SER A 41 -0.25 18.50 6.60
C SER A 41 -0.59 18.22 5.14
N SER A 42 0.43 18.25 4.29
CA SER A 42 0.33 17.90 2.88
C SER A 42 0.94 16.53 2.62
N TYR A 43 0.33 15.76 1.71
CA TYR A 43 0.85 14.46 1.29
C TYR A 43 0.82 14.30 -0.22
N ARG A 44 1.69 13.42 -0.71
CA ARG A 44 1.66 12.89 -2.06
C ARG A 44 1.83 11.39 -1.99
N VAL A 45 0.92 10.66 -2.63
CA VAL A 45 0.93 9.19 -2.63
C VAL A 45 0.93 8.72 -4.08
N SER A 46 1.94 7.93 -4.44
CA SER A 46 2.06 7.23 -5.71
C SER A 46 2.07 5.72 -5.48
N ALA A 47 2.16 4.93 -6.54
CA ALA A 47 2.26 3.48 -6.42
C ALA A 47 3.52 3.02 -5.67
N THR A 48 4.56 3.86 -5.59
CA THR A 48 5.88 3.50 -5.03
C THR A 48 6.33 4.40 -3.89
N LEU A 49 5.61 5.48 -3.59
CA LEU A 49 6.05 6.46 -2.61
C LEU A 49 4.86 7.06 -1.85
N PHE A 50 4.94 7.05 -0.52
CA PHE A 50 4.07 7.82 0.36
C PHE A 50 4.91 8.96 0.96
N GLU A 51 4.54 10.20 0.67
CA GLU A 51 5.28 11.40 1.08
C GLU A 51 4.45 12.20 2.09
N HIS A 52 5.00 12.42 3.28
CA HIS A 52 4.51 13.43 4.23
C HIS A 52 5.35 14.70 4.04
N LEU A 53 4.81 15.64 3.28
CA LEU A 53 5.59 16.77 2.79
C LEU A 53 5.88 17.81 3.88
N PRO A 54 7.05 18.45 3.85
CA PRO A 54 8.24 18.11 3.04
C PRO A 54 9.18 17.10 3.76
N ARG A 55 8.76 16.52 4.88
CA ARG A 55 9.65 16.00 5.92
C ARG A 55 9.99 14.52 5.84
N ALA A 56 9.07 13.68 5.39
CA ALA A 56 9.24 12.23 5.43
C ALA A 56 8.78 11.55 4.15
N LYS A 57 9.50 10.50 3.77
CA LYS A 57 9.23 9.68 2.60
C LYS A 57 9.27 8.20 2.97
N TYR A 58 8.32 7.44 2.44
CA TYR A 58 8.19 6.01 2.67
C TYR A 58 8.12 5.31 1.31
N HIS A 59 9.19 4.57 0.97
CA HIS A 59 9.30 3.83 -0.29
C HIS A 59 8.49 2.57 -0.22
N ILE A 60 7.37 2.52 -0.95
CA ILE A 60 6.40 1.42 -0.87
C ILE A 60 6.98 0.19 -1.56
N VAL A 61 7.05 -0.92 -0.81
CA VAL A 61 7.59 -2.20 -1.27
C VAL A 61 6.47 -3.16 -1.66
N SER A 62 5.31 -3.07 -1.00
CA SER A 62 4.16 -3.93 -1.33
C SER A 62 2.83 -3.32 -0.89
N TRP A 63 1.79 -3.61 -1.67
CA TRP A 63 0.40 -3.25 -1.38
C TRP A 63 -0.40 -4.50 -1.02
N HIS A 64 -1.26 -4.37 -0.01
CA HIS A 64 -2.21 -5.41 0.44
C HIS A 64 -3.62 -4.82 0.46
N PRO A 65 -4.27 -4.67 -0.71
CA PRO A 65 -5.51 -3.92 -0.83
C PRO A 65 -6.71 -4.60 -0.17
N VAL A 66 -6.72 -5.94 -0.11
CA VAL A 66 -7.78 -6.71 0.56
C VAL A 66 -7.73 -6.48 2.07
N GLU A 67 -6.54 -6.57 2.66
CA GLU A 67 -6.29 -6.35 4.09
C GLU A 67 -6.13 -4.86 4.45
N ARG A 68 -6.12 -3.99 3.44
CA ARG A 68 -6.03 -2.54 3.53
C ARG A 68 -4.78 -2.02 4.27
N TYR A 69 -3.62 -2.57 3.94
CA TYR A 69 -2.33 -2.05 4.42
C TYR A 69 -1.23 -2.10 3.33
N LEU A 70 -0.16 -1.34 3.54
CA LEU A 70 1.03 -1.35 2.70
C LEU A 70 2.26 -1.44 3.59
N ILE A 71 3.34 -1.96 3.02
CA ILE A 71 4.65 -2.00 3.65
C ILE A 71 5.60 -1.10 2.87
N ALA A 72 6.32 -0.26 3.59
CA ALA A 72 7.28 0.67 3.03
C ALA A 72 8.60 0.67 3.80
N ARG A 73 9.68 0.97 3.08
CA ARG A 73 11.00 1.26 3.63
C ARG A 73 11.12 2.78 3.85
N ASN A 74 11.47 3.20 5.05
CA ASN A 74 11.67 4.61 5.35
C ASN A 74 12.88 5.15 4.60
N ASP A 75 12.76 6.36 4.04
CA ASP A 75 13.86 7.01 3.32
C ASP A 75 15.07 7.23 4.25
N THR A 76 16.27 7.24 3.68
CA THR A 76 17.51 7.46 4.44
C THR A 76 17.62 8.88 5.00
N ASN A 77 16.75 9.80 4.57
CA ASN A 77 16.65 11.17 5.08
C ASN A 77 15.60 11.33 6.18
N ASN A 78 14.77 10.31 6.47
CA ASN A 78 13.89 10.37 7.63
C ASN A 78 14.75 10.18 8.90
N VAL A 79 15.08 11.27 9.59
CA VAL A 79 16.13 11.30 10.64
C VAL A 79 15.84 10.34 11.80
N ALA A 80 14.58 10.23 12.23
CA ALA A 80 14.20 9.48 13.43
C ALA A 80 14.10 7.96 13.22
N ASP A 81 13.84 7.52 11.99
CA ASP A 81 13.44 6.15 11.64
C ASP A 81 14.08 5.69 10.34
N LYS A 82 15.29 6.21 10.07
CA LYS A 82 16.08 6.00 8.87
C LYS A 82 16.19 4.52 8.48
N ALA A 83 15.82 4.19 7.24
CA ALA A 83 15.95 2.86 6.65
C ALA A 83 15.27 1.71 7.41
N LEU A 84 14.43 2.03 8.41
CA LEU A 84 13.54 1.11 9.09
C LEU A 84 12.28 0.85 8.25
N TRP A 85 11.40 0.01 8.77
CA TRP A 85 10.20 -0.42 8.07
C TRP A 85 8.93 0.15 8.69
N THR A 86 8.02 0.56 7.81
CA THR A 86 6.72 1.13 8.15
C THR A 86 5.61 0.27 7.56
N ARG A 87 4.60 0.02 8.38
CA ARG A 87 3.29 -0.52 7.95
C ARG A 87 2.27 0.61 8.05
N ILE A 88 1.59 0.89 6.94
CA ILE A 88 0.52 1.88 6.89
C ILE A 88 -0.80 1.16 6.62
N ASP A 89 -1.71 1.17 7.59
CA ASP A 89 -3.08 0.68 7.43
C ASP A 89 -4.00 1.84 7.02
N TRP A 90 -4.98 1.58 6.17
CA TRP A 90 -5.98 2.58 5.76
C TRP A 90 -7.41 2.07 5.86
N MET A 91 -8.36 3.00 5.80
CA MET A 91 -9.78 2.72 5.64
C MET A 91 -10.49 3.83 4.87
N PRO A 92 -11.51 3.51 4.05
CA PRO A 92 -12.37 4.50 3.43
C PRO A 92 -13.33 5.11 4.46
N PHE A 93 -13.85 6.30 4.16
CA PHE A 93 -14.94 6.95 4.88
C PHE A 93 -16.09 7.26 3.92
N ASP A 94 -17.29 6.79 4.23
CA ASP A 94 -18.45 7.00 3.35
C ASP A 94 -19.17 8.32 3.62
N ASN A 95 -19.16 8.80 4.87
CA ASN A 95 -19.98 9.93 5.33
C ASN A 95 -19.15 10.99 6.08
N MET A 96 -17.93 11.25 5.61
CA MET A 96 -17.00 12.18 6.28
C MET A 96 -16.42 13.24 5.34
N ALA A 97 -17.13 13.59 4.27
CA ALA A 97 -16.72 14.64 3.34
C ALA A 97 -16.30 15.92 4.10
N PRO A 98 -15.18 16.56 3.70
CA PRO A 98 -14.38 16.29 2.50
C PRO A 98 -13.36 15.13 2.64
N TYR A 99 -13.26 14.51 3.81
CA TYR A 99 -12.36 13.38 4.04
C TYR A 99 -12.98 12.07 3.51
N THR A 100 -12.27 11.39 2.62
CA THR A 100 -12.77 10.19 1.94
C THR A 100 -12.09 8.91 2.38
N TRP A 101 -10.96 9.02 3.08
CA TRP A 101 -10.25 7.89 3.68
C TRP A 101 -9.37 8.38 4.83
N GLY A 102 -8.79 7.46 5.58
CA GLY A 102 -7.78 7.79 6.59
C GLY A 102 -6.73 6.69 6.71
N PHE A 103 -5.60 7.04 7.33
CA PHE A 103 -4.48 6.13 7.54
C PHE A 103 -3.98 6.10 8.98
N CYS A 104 -3.27 5.02 9.30
CA CYS A 104 -2.53 4.84 10.52
C CYS A 104 -1.11 4.37 10.19
N LEU A 105 -0.09 5.01 10.78
CA LEU A 105 1.26 4.44 10.83
C LEU A 105 1.30 3.37 11.93
N THR A 106 0.73 2.21 11.63
CA THR A 106 0.56 1.09 12.57
C THR A 106 1.89 0.61 13.11
N ALA A 107 2.90 0.48 12.24
CA ALA A 107 4.31 0.43 12.61
C ALA A 107 5.04 1.53 11.86
N TYR A 108 5.97 2.24 12.51
CA TYR A 108 6.73 3.33 11.87
C TYR A 108 8.25 3.16 11.96
N ARG A 109 8.72 2.15 12.70
CA ARG A 109 10.15 1.92 12.98
C ARG A 109 10.48 0.45 13.25
N ALA A 110 9.84 -0.45 12.52
CA ALA A 110 10.12 -1.88 12.62
C ALA A 110 11.53 -2.19 12.09
N ALA A 111 12.24 -3.12 12.75
CA ALA A 111 13.61 -3.46 12.39
C ALA A 111 13.70 -4.18 11.03
N THR A 112 12.71 -5.02 10.73
CA THR A 112 12.62 -5.77 9.48
C THR A 112 11.27 -5.58 8.79
N GLU A 113 11.22 -5.91 7.49
CA GLU A 113 9.97 -5.95 6.74
C GLU A 113 8.95 -6.89 7.39
N GLN A 114 9.42 -8.05 7.85
CA GLN A 114 8.57 -9.06 8.48
C GLN A 114 8.00 -8.56 9.81
N ASP A 115 8.78 -7.82 10.60
CA ASP A 115 8.28 -7.22 11.84
C ASP A 115 7.18 -6.19 11.56
N ALA A 116 7.34 -5.38 10.51
CA ALA A 116 6.30 -4.44 10.09
C ALA A 116 5.01 -5.18 9.67
N ARG A 117 5.14 -6.26 8.89
CA ARG A 117 4.01 -7.11 8.48
C ARG A 117 3.30 -7.74 9.67
N ASN A 118 4.06 -8.24 10.65
CA ASN A 118 3.54 -8.92 11.83
C ASN A 118 2.93 -7.97 12.86
N THR A 119 3.08 -6.65 12.70
CA THR A 119 2.47 -5.69 13.63
C THR A 119 0.94 -5.82 13.58
N PRO A 120 0.26 -5.92 14.73
CA PRO A 120 -1.20 -5.99 14.78
C PRO A 120 -1.86 -4.85 13.97
N PRO A 121 -2.84 -5.14 13.11
CA PRO A 121 -3.51 -4.12 12.30
C PRO A 121 -4.17 -3.04 13.16
N ALA A 122 -4.27 -1.82 12.63
CA ALA A 122 -5.09 -0.79 13.25
C ALA A 122 -6.57 -1.19 13.32
N ASP A 123 -7.25 -0.81 14.41
CA ASP A 123 -8.68 -1.10 14.60
C ASP A 123 -9.55 -0.12 13.81
N ARG A 124 -10.05 -0.60 12.68
CA ARG A 124 -10.91 0.19 11.76
C ARG A 124 -12.36 0.33 12.27
N GLN A 125 -12.76 -0.43 13.30
CA GLN A 125 -14.09 -0.28 13.92
C GLN A 125 -14.12 0.86 14.94
N ALA A 126 -12.95 1.29 15.41
CA ALA A 126 -12.79 2.42 16.32
C ALA A 126 -11.93 3.54 15.70
N PRO A 127 -12.35 4.20 14.60
CA PRO A 127 -11.50 5.14 13.85
C PRO A 127 -10.99 6.36 14.65
N ARG A 128 -11.56 6.63 15.83
CA ARG A 128 -11.11 7.68 16.75
C ARG A 128 -9.99 7.25 17.71
N THR A 129 -9.74 5.96 17.88
CA THR A 129 -8.75 5.42 18.84
C THR A 129 -7.96 4.22 18.32
N GLY A 130 -8.34 3.67 17.17
CA GLY A 130 -7.81 2.42 16.64
C GLY A 130 -6.42 2.51 16.02
N CYS A 131 -5.86 3.71 15.91
CA CYS A 131 -4.47 3.91 15.51
C CYS A 131 -3.58 4.06 16.75
N ASN A 132 -3.22 2.95 17.40
CA ASN A 132 -2.37 2.95 18.60
C ASN A 132 -2.88 3.86 19.73
N GLY A 133 -4.21 3.95 19.92
CA GLY A 133 -4.85 4.85 20.89
C GLY A 133 -5.25 6.21 20.33
N PHE A 134 -4.87 6.53 19.09
CA PHE A 134 -5.16 7.80 18.41
C PHE A 134 -6.18 7.63 17.27
N PRO A 135 -6.79 8.73 16.79
CA PRO A 135 -7.58 8.71 15.58
C PRO A 135 -6.73 8.32 14.36
N PHE A 136 -7.39 7.76 13.35
CA PHE A 136 -6.82 7.71 12.01
C PHE A 136 -6.65 9.15 11.49
N THR A 137 -5.51 9.43 10.85
CA THR A 137 -5.30 10.68 10.12
C THR A 137 -6.24 10.69 8.92
N ARG A 138 -7.09 11.72 8.81
CA ARG A 138 -8.17 11.77 7.83
C ARG A 138 -7.70 12.54 6.60
N MET A 139 -7.90 11.96 5.43
CA MET A 139 -7.34 12.42 4.17
C MET A 139 -8.43 12.92 3.24
N GLN A 140 -8.22 14.12 2.71
CA GLN A 140 -9.01 14.70 1.63
C GLN A 140 -8.09 14.98 0.44
N HIS A 141 -8.62 14.89 -0.78
CA HIS A 141 -7.85 15.30 -1.96
C HIS A 141 -7.49 16.78 -1.88
N ALA A 142 -6.25 17.12 -2.26
CA ALA A 142 -5.85 18.50 -2.42
C ALA A 142 -6.62 19.10 -3.62
N THR A 143 -7.43 20.11 -3.37
CA THR A 143 -8.09 20.88 -4.44
C THR A 143 -7.07 21.71 -5.23
N SER A 144 -7.40 22.10 -6.47
CA SER A 144 -6.50 22.89 -7.31
C SER A 144 -6.04 24.20 -6.66
N ASP A 145 -6.85 24.82 -5.79
CA ASP A 145 -6.44 26.01 -5.03
C ASP A 145 -5.45 25.69 -3.91
N SER A 146 -5.58 24.53 -3.27
CA SER A 146 -4.60 24.04 -2.31
C SER A 146 -3.26 23.69 -2.96
N ALA A 147 -3.28 23.27 -4.24
CA ALA A 147 -2.07 22.93 -5.00
C ALA A 147 -1.26 24.16 -5.42
N ARG A 148 -1.92 25.27 -5.80
CA ARG A 148 -1.26 26.51 -6.24
C ARG A 148 -0.46 27.21 -5.14
N HIS A 149 -0.84 27.02 -3.86
CA HIS A 149 -0.18 27.67 -2.73
C HIS A 149 1.23 27.12 -2.42
N TRP A 150 1.63 26.02 -3.07
CA TRP A 150 2.95 25.38 -2.88
C TRP A 150 3.89 25.54 -4.08
N SER A 151 3.46 26.23 -5.14
CA SER A 151 4.26 26.45 -6.36
C SER A 151 4.93 27.84 -6.41
N ARG A 152 4.98 28.56 -5.29
CA ARG A 152 5.66 29.85 -5.16
C ARG A 152 6.72 29.78 -4.07
#